data_AF-A0A8I2KJL7-F1
#
_entry.id   AF-A0A8I2KJL7-F1
#
_cell.length_a   1.000
_cell.length_b   1.000
_cell.length_c   1.000
_cell.angle_alpha   90.00
_cell.angle_beta   90.00
_cell.angle_gamma   90.00
#
_symmetry.space_group_name_H-M   'P 1'
#
loop_
_entity.id
_entity.type
_entity.pdbx_description
1 polymer ?
#
loop_
_entity_poly.entity_id
_entity_poly.type
_entity_poly.pdbx_seq_one_letter_code
_entity_poly.pdbx_strand_id
1 'polypeptide(L)'
;MIDYIVAAVTALLLIAGAFFALAAAIGLVRLPDLYTRMHSASKAGTVGSGLLLLAAGLYSEDPAILARAIAGFVFFLLTAPVSAHLLARAAHRSGYDLGALSVRDDIRDR
;
A
#
# COMPACT_ATOMS: atom_id res chain seq x y z
N MET A 1 21.54 25.55 1.57
CA MET A 1 21.84 24.29 2.31
C MET A 1 20.56 23.52 2.61
N ILE A 2 19.53 24.19 3.17
CA ILE A 2 18.22 23.60 3.43
C ILE A 2 17.59 23.02 2.15
N ASP A 3 17.67 23.72 1.03
CA ASP A 3 17.10 23.28 -0.26
C ASP A 3 17.72 21.94 -0.75
N TYR A 4 19.03 21.76 -0.55
CA TYR A 4 19.71 20.51 -0.88
C TYR A 4 19.26 19.36 0.01
N ILE A 5 18.98 19.62 1.30
CA ILE A 5 18.45 18.62 2.23
C ILE A 5 17.04 18.22 1.81
N VAL A 6 16.18 19.21 1.50
CA VAL A 6 14.81 18.98 1.02
C VAL A 6 14.81 18.16 -0.27
N ALA A 7 15.69 18.49 -1.22
CA ALA A 7 15.85 17.73 -2.45
C ALA A 7 16.31 16.28 -2.20
N ALA A 8 17.28 16.07 -1.32
CA ALA A 8 17.78 14.73 -0.97
C ALA A 8 16.70 13.87 -0.29
N VAL A 9 15.95 14.43 0.66
CA VAL A 9 14.84 13.74 1.33
C VAL A 9 13.73 13.42 0.33
N THR A 10 13.37 14.37 -0.53
CA THR A 10 12.35 14.17 -1.58
C THR A 10 12.76 13.04 -2.52
N ALA A 11 14.01 13.03 -2.99
CA ALA A 11 14.53 11.97 -3.87
C ALA A 11 14.49 10.60 -3.19
N LEU A 12 14.86 10.51 -1.91
CA LEU A 12 14.78 9.27 -1.14
C LEU A 12 13.34 8.76 -1.03
N LEU A 13 12.40 9.65 -0.71
CA LEU A 13 10.97 9.32 -0.63
C LEU A 13 10.42 8.86 -1.98
N LEU A 14 10.80 9.50 -3.09
CA LEU A 14 10.40 9.10 -4.44
C LEU A 14 10.92 7.72 -4.80
N ILE A 15 12.21 7.45 -4.58
CA ILE A 15 12.82 6.16 -4.93
C ILE A 15 12.21 5.04 -4.07
N ALA A 16 12.08 5.25 -2.76
CA ALA A 16 11.48 4.28 -1.87
C ALA A 16 9.99 4.05 -2.21
N GLY A 17 9.23 5.12 -2.45
CA GLY A 17 7.82 5.06 -2.82
C GLY A 17 7.60 4.31 -4.15
N ALA A 18 8.41 4.61 -5.16
CA ALA A 18 8.38 3.92 -6.45
C ALA A 18 8.76 2.44 -6.33
N PHE A 19 9.77 2.12 -5.52
CA PHE A 19 10.14 0.74 -5.23
C PHE A 19 8.98 -0.05 -4.60
N PHE A 20 8.32 0.50 -3.58
CA PHE A 20 7.18 -0.16 -2.94
C PHE A 20 5.96 -0.26 -3.86
N ALA A 21 5.68 0.76 -4.68
CA ALA A 21 4.62 0.72 -5.68
C ALA A 21 4.88 -0.37 -6.73
N LEU A 22 6.13 -0.50 -7.20
CA LEU A 22 6.53 -1.56 -8.12
C LEU A 22 6.41 -2.93 -7.46
N ALA A 23 6.88 -3.09 -6.22
CA ALA A 23 6.76 -4.34 -5.47
C ALA A 23 5.29 -4.75 -5.28
N ALA A 24 4.40 -3.78 -5.00
CA ALA A 24 2.96 -4.01 -4.90
C ALA A 24 2.36 -4.47 -6.23
N ALA A 25 2.72 -3.82 -7.34
CA ALA A 25 2.25 -4.20 -8.68
C ALA A 25 2.74 -5.59 -9.08
N ILE A 26 4.02 -5.90 -8.83
CA ILE A 26 4.59 -7.23 -9.10
C ILE A 26 3.88 -8.28 -8.24
N GLY A 27 3.66 -8.03 -6.96
CA GLY A 27 2.95 -8.96 -6.07
C GLY A 27 1.49 -9.17 -6.49
N LEU A 28 0.80 -8.13 -6.96
CA LEU A 28 -0.56 -8.25 -7.47
C LEU A 28 -0.65 -9.17 -8.70
N VAL A 29 0.35 -9.14 -9.57
CA VAL A 29 0.39 -9.96 -10.80
C VAL A 29 0.92 -11.38 -10.54
N ARG A 30 1.94 -11.52 -9.67
CA ARG A 30 2.67 -12.78 -9.50
C ARG A 30 2.20 -13.67 -8.35
N LEU A 31 1.54 -13.13 -7.33
CA LEU A 31 1.14 -13.94 -6.18
C LEU A 31 0.00 -14.91 -6.53
N PRO A 32 -0.01 -16.11 -5.93
CA PRO A 32 -0.81 -17.23 -6.41
C PRO A 32 -2.30 -17.08 -6.14
N ASP A 33 -2.71 -16.34 -5.12
CA ASP A 33 -4.10 -16.22 -4.71
C ASP A 33 -4.51 -14.78 -4.36
N LEU A 34 -5.82 -14.56 -4.24
CA LEU A 34 -6.39 -13.26 -3.91
C LEU A 34 -5.89 -12.71 -2.56
N TYR A 35 -5.75 -13.54 -1.52
CA TYR A 35 -5.35 -13.10 -0.18
C TYR A 35 -3.90 -12.61 -0.15
N THR A 36 -2.99 -13.34 -0.80
CA THR A 36 -1.57 -12.97 -0.94
C THR A 36 -1.41 -11.75 -1.85
N ARG A 37 -2.14 -11.67 -2.96
CA ARG A 37 -2.19 -10.46 -3.80
C ARG A 37 -2.65 -9.23 -3.02
N MET A 38 -3.72 -9.38 -2.23
CA MET A 38 -4.22 -8.31 -1.35
C MET A 38 -3.23 -7.92 -0.26
N HIS A 39 -2.49 -8.88 0.31
CA HIS A 39 -1.44 -8.59 1.28
C HIS A 39 -0.37 -7.67 0.67
N SER A 40 0.08 -8.01 -0.54
CA SER A 40 1.05 -7.19 -1.27
C SER A 40 0.48 -5.80 -1.57
N ALA A 41 -0.71 -5.73 -2.17
CA ALA A 41 -1.34 -4.46 -2.54
C ALA A 41 -1.63 -3.56 -1.34
N SER A 42 -2.17 -4.10 -0.25
CA SER A 42 -2.56 -3.32 0.93
C SER A 42 -1.36 -2.80 1.72
N LYS A 43 -0.27 -3.56 1.85
CA LYS A 43 0.91 -3.12 2.61
C LYS A 43 1.86 -2.28 1.76
N ALA A 44 2.40 -2.88 0.70
CA ALA A 44 3.38 -2.22 -0.15
C ALA A 44 2.75 -1.07 -0.94
N GLY A 45 1.50 -1.22 -1.39
CA GLY A 45 0.78 -0.13 -2.08
C GLY A 45 0.53 1.06 -1.18
N THR A 46 0.08 0.86 0.06
CA THR A 46 -0.16 1.95 1.02
C THR A 46 1.12 2.71 1.36
N VAL A 47 2.20 2.00 1.67
CA VAL A 47 3.50 2.63 1.94
C VAL A 47 4.03 3.33 0.70
N GLY A 48 3.97 2.69 -0.48
CA GLY A 48 4.42 3.26 -1.74
C GLY A 48 3.71 4.55 -2.09
N SER A 49 2.38 4.54 -2.14
CA SER A 49 1.56 5.73 -2.41
C SER A 49 1.71 6.79 -1.33
N GLY A 50 1.85 6.40 -0.07
CA GLY A 50 2.10 7.31 1.05
C GLY A 50 3.42 8.08 0.93
N LEU A 51 4.52 7.38 0.64
CA LEU A 51 5.83 8.00 0.42
C LEU A 51 5.83 8.95 -0.78
N LEU A 52 5.15 8.58 -1.87
CA LEU A 52 5.01 9.45 -3.05
C LEU A 52 4.20 10.72 -2.74
N LEU A 53 3.13 10.61 -1.95
CA LEU A 53 2.37 11.78 -1.48
C LEU A 53 3.25 12.70 -0.62
N LEU A 54 3.99 12.14 0.33
CA LEU A 54 4.89 12.92 1.18
C LEU A 54 5.99 13.60 0.37
N ALA A 55 6.56 12.93 -0.63
CA ALA A 55 7.52 13.52 -1.55
C ALA A 55 6.93 14.72 -2.30
N ALA A 56 5.72 14.57 -2.86
CA ALA A 56 5.02 15.65 -3.56
C ALA A 56 4.70 16.82 -2.63
N GLY A 57 4.24 16.55 -1.40
CA GLY A 57 3.99 17.57 -0.39
C GLY A 57 5.25 18.32 0.02
N LEU A 58 6.35 17.61 0.24
CA LEU A 58 7.63 18.21 0.65
C LEU A 58 8.25 19.06 -0.46
N TYR A 59 8.21 18.60 -1.71
CA TYR A 59 8.73 19.33 -2.88
C TYR A 59 7.92 20.58 -3.23
N SER A 60 6.64 20.63 -2.85
CA SER A 60 5.77 21.76 -3.18
C SER A 60 6.12 23.05 -2.45
N GLU A 61 6.87 22.97 -1.34
CA GLU A 61 7.18 24.09 -0.43
C GLU A 61 5.93 24.84 0.09
N ASP A 62 4.73 24.27 -0.07
CA ASP A 62 3.46 24.82 0.37
C ASP A 62 2.92 24.00 1.57
N PRO A 63 2.81 24.61 2.76
CA PRO A 63 2.26 23.95 3.95
C PRO A 63 0.86 23.35 3.73
N ALA A 64 0.03 23.98 2.89
CA ALA A 64 -1.33 23.50 2.64
C ALA A 64 -1.33 22.25 1.76
N ILE A 65 -0.39 22.10 0.83
CA ILE A 65 -0.21 20.89 0.02
C ILE A 65 0.40 19.78 0.87
N LEU A 66 1.39 20.09 1.70
CA LEU A 66 1.98 19.12 2.64
C LEU A 66 0.92 18.56 3.62
N ALA A 67 0.06 19.42 4.17
CA ALA A 67 -1.02 18.98 5.05
C ALA A 67 -1.99 18.01 4.34
N ARG A 68 -2.33 18.28 3.07
CA ARG A 68 -3.17 17.39 2.24
C ARG A 68 -2.46 16.07 1.93
N ALA A 69 -1.15 16.09 1.66
CA ALA A 69 -0.36 14.88 1.45
C ALA A 69 -0.32 13.99 2.69
N ILE A 70 -0.09 14.59 3.88
CA ILE A 70 -0.13 13.87 5.16
C ILE A 70 -1.51 13.29 5.41
N ALA A 71 -2.57 14.08 5.22
CA ALA A 71 -3.95 13.60 5.36
C ALA A 71 -4.26 12.44 4.41
N GLY A 72 -3.80 12.51 3.16
CA GLY A 72 -3.93 11.42 2.18
C GLY A 72 -3.19 10.15 2.60
N PHE A 73 -1.97 10.27 3.14
CA PHE A 73 -1.24 9.11 3.63
C PHE A 73 -1.92 8.47 4.85
N VAL A 74 -2.37 9.27 5.82
CA VAL A 74 -3.15 8.78 6.97
C VAL A 74 -4.44 8.12 6.51
N PHE A 75 -5.12 8.69 5.52
CA PHE A 75 -6.33 8.12 4.95
C PHE A 75 -6.08 6.73 4.35
N PHE A 76 -4.98 6.53 3.60
CA PHE A 76 -4.62 5.20 3.11
C PHE A 76 -4.29 4.22 4.24
N LEU A 77 -3.55 4.65 5.27
CA LEU A 77 -3.26 3.84 6.45
C LEU A 77 -4.52 3.34 7.17
N LEU A 78 -5.57 4.16 7.22
CA LEU A 78 -6.84 3.80 7.84
C LEU A 78 -7.73 2.93 6.93
N THR A 79 -7.75 3.24 5.63
CA THR A 79 -8.71 2.62 4.69
C THR A 79 -8.21 1.34 4.04
N ALA A 80 -6.89 1.17 3.87
CA ALA A 80 -6.34 -0.03 3.25
C ALA A 80 -6.60 -1.30 4.08
N PRO A 81 -6.44 -1.32 5.42
CA PRO A 81 -6.77 -2.50 6.22
C PRO A 81 -8.26 -2.84 6.18
N VAL A 82 -9.13 -1.83 6.23
CA VAL A 82 -10.59 -2.02 6.15
C VAL A 82 -10.99 -2.60 4.80
N SER A 83 -10.45 -2.05 3.71
CA SER A 83 -10.70 -2.54 2.35
C SER A 83 -10.20 -3.97 2.17
N ALA A 84 -9.00 -4.28 2.67
CA ALA A 84 -8.45 -5.62 2.63
C ALA A 84 -9.30 -6.60 3.45
N HIS A 85 -9.75 -6.21 4.64
CA HIS A 85 -10.60 -7.08 5.45
C HIS A 85 -11.94 -7.39 4.77
N LEU A 86 -12.62 -6.38 4.25
CA LEU A 86 -13.90 -6.55 3.56
C LEU A 86 -13.76 -7.39 2.29
N LEU A 87 -12.70 -7.18 1.51
CA LEU A 87 -12.44 -7.94 0.29
C LEU A 87 -12.12 -9.41 0.59
N ALA A 88 -11.36 -9.69 1.65
CA ALA A 88 -11.04 -11.06 2.07
C ALA A 88 -12.30 -11.80 2.53
N ARG A 89 -13.15 -11.12 3.31
CA ARG A 89 -14.44 -11.68 3.75
C ARG A 89 -15.39 -11.94 2.59
N ALA A 90 -15.43 -11.05 1.60
CA ALA A 90 -16.25 -11.23 0.40
C ALA A 90 -15.75 -12.41 -0.45
N ALA A 91 -14.43 -12.51 -0.66
CA ALA A 91 -13.83 -13.61 -1.40
C ALA A 91 -14.14 -14.97 -0.75
N HIS A 92 -13.93 -15.08 0.56
CA HIS A 92 -14.26 -16.30 1.30
C HIS A 92 -15.74 -16.68 1.17
N ARG A 93 -16.65 -15.70 1.34
CA ARG A 93 -18.10 -15.92 1.19
C ARG A 93 -18.53 -16.31 -0.22
N SER A 94 -17.79 -15.88 -1.24
CA SER A 94 -18.03 -16.27 -2.64
C SER A 94 -17.50 -17.67 -2.99
N GLY A 95 -16.89 -18.37 -2.03
CA GLY A 95 -16.32 -19.70 -2.25
C GLY A 95 -14.96 -19.68 -2.96
N TYR A 96 -14.21 -18.57 -2.86
CA TYR A 96 -12.85 -18.51 -3.41
C TYR A 96 -11.91 -19.37 -2.55
N ASP A 97 -11.44 -20.48 -3.13
CA ASP A 97 -10.48 -21.36 -2.47
C ASP A 97 -9.14 -20.65 -2.23
N LEU A 98 -8.48 -21.01 -1.12
CA LEU A 98 -7.11 -20.60 -0.86
C LEU A 98 -6.14 -21.12 -1.93
N GLY A 99 -5.01 -20.46 -2.11
CA GLY A 99 -4.01 -20.90 -3.08
C GLY A 99 -3.50 -22.31 -2.79
N ALA A 100 -3.08 -23.04 -3.82
CA ALA A 100 -2.68 -24.46 -3.74
C ALA A 100 -1.54 -24.78 -2.75
N LEU A 101 -0.80 -23.78 -2.29
CA LEU A 101 0.25 -23.90 -1.28
C LEU A 101 -0.29 -23.83 0.16
N SER A 102 -1.57 -23.50 0.33
CA SER A 102 -2.22 -23.35 1.63
C SER A 102 -2.53 -24.72 2.22
N VAL A 103 -2.10 -24.95 3.47
CA VAL A 103 -2.25 -26.25 4.15
C VAL A 103 -3.49 -26.28 5.07
N ARG A 104 -3.92 -25.11 5.57
CA ARG A 104 -4.92 -25.03 6.63
C ARG A 104 -5.86 -23.85 6.44
N ASP A 105 -7.16 -24.13 6.52
CA ASP A 105 -8.24 -23.14 6.47
C ASP A 105 -9.19 -23.33 7.65
N ASP A 106 -8.93 -22.63 8.74
CA ASP A 106 -9.77 -22.70 9.94
C ASP A 106 -11.11 -21.95 9.79
N ILE A 107 -11.29 -21.18 8.71
CA ILE A 107 -12.52 -20.41 8.46
C ILE A 107 -13.51 -21.22 7.61
N ARG A 108 -13.02 -22.14 6.77
CA ARG A 108 -13.86 -23.06 5.99
C ARG A 108 -14.79 -23.92 6.84
N ASP A 109 -14.32 -24.34 8.01
CA ASP A 109 -15.05 -25.23 8.92
C ASP A 109 -15.95 -24.50 9.93
N ARG A 110 -16.11 -23.17 9.78
CA ARG A 110 -16.96 -22.31 10.62
C ARG A 110 -18.17 -21.78 9.87
#